data_AF-A0A2M6Y200-F1
#
_entry.id   AF-A0A2M6Y200-F1
#
_cell.length_a   1.000
_cell.length_b   1.000
_cell.length_c   1.000
_cell.angle_alpha   90.00
_cell.angle_beta   90.00
_cell.angle_gamma   90.00
#
_symmetry.space_group_name_H-M   'P 1'
#
loop_
_entity.id
_entity.type
_entity.pdbx_description
1 polymer ?
#
loop_
_entity_poly.entity_id
_entity_poly.type
_entity_poly.pdbx_seq_one_letter_code
_entity_poly.pdbx_strand_id
1 'polypeptide(L)'
;MIRKPVVAGMFYPGDKKELNSMVDGLLEEAMMKVGALRRYRGIIVPHAGYVYSGRTQSYAYTAEIPNKAIILGVNHRGQGEPVALFGQGEWEVPNGSLKCDDEMANFL
;
A
#
# COMPACT_ATOMS: atom_id res chain seq x y z
N MET A 1 9.83 13.03 10.62
CA MET A 1 10.40 12.85 9.27
C MET A 1 9.26 12.58 8.31
N ILE A 2 9.31 13.06 7.06
CA ILE A 2 8.28 12.77 6.05
C ILE A 2 8.93 11.99 4.91
N ARG A 3 8.39 10.81 4.58
CA ARG A 3 8.83 9.99 3.46
C ARG A 3 7.97 10.27 2.23
N LYS A 4 8.60 10.86 1.21
CA LYS A 4 7.96 11.25 -0.05
C LYS A 4 7.68 10.04 -0.97
N PRO A 5 6.65 10.09 -1.83
CA PRO A 5 6.30 9.01 -2.75
C PRO A 5 7.20 9.02 -4.00
N VAL A 6 8.42 8.52 -3.87
CA VAL A 6 9.48 8.61 -4.90
C VAL A 6 9.21 7.86 -6.21
N VAL A 7 8.15 7.05 -6.29
CA VAL A 7 7.74 6.32 -7.52
C VAL A 7 6.38 6.77 -8.07
N ALA A 8 5.77 7.81 -7.48
CA ALA A 8 4.57 8.43 -8.01
C ALA A 8 4.83 9.04 -9.40
N GLY A 9 3.89 8.86 -10.33
CA GLY A 9 4.05 9.22 -11.73
C GLY A 9 4.83 8.19 -12.56
N MET A 10 5.40 7.15 -11.94
CA MET A 10 6.08 6.05 -12.63
C MET A 10 5.36 4.72 -12.45
N PHE A 11 5.08 4.32 -11.21
CA PHE A 11 4.46 3.03 -10.89
C PHE A 11 2.94 3.13 -10.78
N TYR A 12 2.45 4.31 -10.41
CA TYR A 12 1.04 4.65 -10.27
C TYR A 12 0.89 6.17 -10.54
N PRO A 13 -0.32 6.66 -10.83
CA PRO A 13 -0.53 8.07 -11.11
C PRO A 13 0.00 8.98 -9.99
N GLY A 14 0.68 10.06 -10.37
CA GLY A 14 1.19 11.05 -9.43
C GLY A 14 0.15 12.08 -9.01
N ASP A 15 -0.93 12.21 -9.78
CA ASP A 15 -2.07 13.07 -9.46
C ASP A 15 -3.08 12.33 -8.58
N LYS A 16 -3.65 13.06 -7.60
CA LYS A 16 -4.62 12.53 -6.64
C LYS A 16 -5.89 12.02 -7.30
N LYS A 17 -6.43 12.76 -8.26
CA LYS A 17 -7.71 12.44 -8.91
C LYS A 17 -7.56 11.23 -9.82
N GLU A 18 -6.47 11.20 -10.60
CA GLU A 18 -6.13 10.05 -11.44
C GLU A 18 -5.90 8.78 -10.62
N LEU A 19 -5.14 8.89 -9.52
CA LEU A 19 -4.87 7.76 -8.62
C LEU A 19 -6.17 7.20 -8.05
N ASN A 20 -7.03 8.06 -7.49
CA ASN A 20 -8.30 7.64 -6.91
C ASN A 20 -9.19 6.97 -7.97
N SER A 21 -9.35 7.59 -9.15
CA SER A 21 -10.16 7.01 -10.22
C SER A 21 -9.67 5.63 -10.67
N MET A 22 -8.35 5.43 -10.75
CA MET A 22 -7.77 4.13 -11.09
C MET A 22 -8.03 3.09 -10.00
N VAL A 23 -7.78 3.43 -8.73
CA VAL A 23 -7.95 2.52 -7.60
C VAL A 23 -9.43 2.15 -7.40
N ASP A 24 -10.34 3.11 -7.47
CA ASP A 24 -11.77 2.89 -7.30
C ASP A 24 -12.30 1.93 -8.37
N GLY A 25 -11.93 2.12 -9.65
CA GLY A 25 -12.33 1.22 -10.72
C GLY A 25 -11.79 -0.21 -10.56
N LEU A 26 -10.53 -0.35 -10.11
CA LEU A 26 -9.92 -1.67 -9.85
C LEU A 26 -10.61 -2.40 -8.68
N LEU A 27 -10.99 -1.66 -7.62
CA LEU A 27 -11.69 -2.20 -6.45
C LEU A 27 -13.14 -2.55 -6.78
N GLU A 28 -13.84 -1.73 -7.56
CA GLU A 28 -15.20 -1.99 -8.02
C GLU A 28 -15.26 -3.28 -8.86
N GLU A 29 -14.35 -3.44 -9.82
CA GLU A 29 -14.27 -4.66 -10.64
C GLU A 29 -14.03 -5.91 -9.77
N ALA A 30 -13.09 -5.82 -8.83
CA ALA A 30 -12.80 -6.93 -7.92
C ALA A 30 -14.00 -7.23 -7.00
N MET A 31 -14.70 -6.21 -6.51
CA MET A 31 -15.84 -6.37 -5.62
C MET A 31 -17.03 -7.02 -6.31
N MET A 32 -17.30 -6.70 -7.58
CA MET A 32 -18.30 -7.42 -8.38
C MET A 32 -18.04 -8.93 -8.49
N LYS A 33 -16.76 -9.35 -8.40
CA LYS A 33 -16.36 -10.76 -8.50
C LYS A 33 -16.33 -11.47 -7.15
N VAL A 34 -15.91 -10.79 -6.09
CA VAL A 34 -15.76 -11.37 -4.75
C VAL A 34 -17.08 -11.31 -3.96
N GLY A 35 -17.92 -10.31 -4.23
CA GLY A 35 -19.28 -10.14 -3.68
C GLY A 35 -19.35 -9.49 -2.31
N ALA A 36 -18.33 -9.64 -1.46
CA ALA A 36 -18.26 -8.98 -0.16
C ALA A 36 -16.81 -8.86 0.33
N LEU A 37 -16.58 -7.86 1.20
CA LEU A 37 -15.33 -7.75 1.96
C LEU A 37 -15.16 -8.95 2.87
N ARG A 38 -13.91 -9.32 3.12
CA ARG A 38 -13.54 -10.39 4.04
C ARG A 38 -12.44 -9.93 4.98
N ARG A 39 -12.48 -10.45 6.20
CA ARG A 39 -11.42 -10.22 7.17
C ARG A 39 -10.27 -11.19 6.96
N TYR A 40 -9.06 -10.67 6.78
CA TYR A 40 -7.84 -11.46 6.70
C TYR A 40 -6.88 -11.09 7.84
N ARG A 41 -6.03 -12.04 8.24
CA ARG A 41 -4.91 -11.77 9.16
C ARG A 41 -3.72 -11.11 8.47
N GLY A 42 -3.59 -11.35 7.16
CA GLY A 42 -2.58 -10.78 6.30
C GLY A 42 -2.92 -11.08 4.84
N ILE A 43 -2.36 -10.28 3.94
CA ILE A 43 -2.49 -10.45 2.49
C ILE A 43 -1.11 -10.37 1.86
N ILE A 44 -0.92 -11.06 0.73
CA ILE A 44 0.28 -10.96 -0.10
C ILE A 44 -0.15 -10.36 -1.43
N VAL A 45 0.54 -9.31 -1.84
CA VAL A 45 0.24 -8.59 -3.08
C VAL A 45 1.51 -8.37 -3.91
N PRO A 46 1.41 -8.39 -5.25
CA PRO A 46 2.50 -7.92 -6.10
C PRO A 46 2.71 -6.40 -5.91
N HIS A 47 3.91 -5.92 -6.23
CA HIS A 47 4.28 -4.50 -6.09
C HIS A 47 4.81 -3.88 -7.40
N ALA A 48 4.48 -4.47 -8.54
CA ALA A 48 4.75 -3.85 -9.84
C ALA A 48 3.84 -2.63 -10.07
N GLY A 49 4.10 -1.86 -11.13
CA GLY A 49 3.23 -0.75 -11.51
C GLY A 49 1.76 -1.18 -11.66
N TYR A 50 0.83 -0.27 -11.36
CA TYR A 50 -0.61 -0.55 -11.29
C TYR A 50 -1.18 -1.02 -12.62
N VAL A 51 -0.62 -0.55 -13.74
CA VAL A 51 -1.00 -1.02 -15.08
C VAL A 51 -0.75 -2.52 -15.29
N TYR A 52 0.22 -3.10 -14.58
CA TYR A 52 0.58 -4.52 -14.70
C TYR A 52 -0.07 -5.37 -13.62
N SER A 53 -0.14 -4.85 -12.39
CA SER A 53 -0.49 -5.67 -11.23
C SER A 53 -1.65 -5.15 -10.40
N GLY A 54 -2.18 -3.95 -10.70
CA GLY A 54 -3.24 -3.31 -9.92
C GLY A 54 -4.51 -4.15 -9.81
N ARG A 55 -4.89 -4.85 -10.88
CA ARG A 55 -6.03 -5.78 -10.87
C ARG A 55 -5.82 -6.97 -9.93
N THR A 56 -4.62 -7.54 -9.89
CA THR A 56 -4.30 -8.62 -8.94
C THR A 56 -4.28 -8.10 -7.50
N GLN A 57 -3.71 -6.91 -7.28
CA GLN A 57 -3.71 -6.26 -5.96
C GLN A 57 -5.14 -6.03 -5.47
N SER A 58 -6.05 -5.56 -6.33
CA SER A 58 -7.41 -5.19 -5.91
C SER A 58 -8.20 -6.38 -5.36
N TYR A 59 -8.04 -7.60 -5.91
CA TYR A 59 -8.63 -8.81 -5.34
C TYR A 59 -8.15 -9.13 -3.91
N ALA A 60 -6.92 -8.77 -3.55
CA ALA A 60 -6.45 -8.93 -2.18
C ALA A 60 -6.96 -7.80 -1.28
N TYR A 61 -7.12 -6.59 -1.82
CA TYR A 61 -7.65 -5.42 -1.13
C TYR A 61 -9.19 -5.36 -1.05
N THR A 62 -9.91 -6.33 -1.61
CA THR A 62 -11.31 -6.62 -1.24
C THR A 62 -11.38 -7.25 0.16
N ALA A 63 -10.81 -6.55 1.13
CA ALA A 63 -10.56 -6.97 2.48
C ALA A 63 -11.03 -5.89 3.46
N GLU A 64 -11.42 -6.30 4.66
CA GLU A 64 -11.57 -5.37 5.78
C GLU A 64 -10.19 -4.82 6.16
N ILE A 65 -9.96 -3.52 5.90
CA ILE A 65 -8.69 -2.87 6.19
C ILE A 65 -8.66 -2.46 7.67
N PRO A 66 -7.69 -2.96 8.47
CA PRO A 66 -7.57 -2.58 9.87
C PRO A 66 -7.02 -1.15 10.03
N ASN A 67 -7.25 -0.56 11.19
CA ASN A 67 -6.71 0.77 11.54
C ASN A 67 -5.18 0.80 11.66
N LYS A 68 -4.56 -0.36 11.91
CA LYS A 68 -3.10 -0.54 12.02
C LYS A 68 -2.70 -1.74 11.15
N ALA A 69 -1.67 -1.58 10.35
CA ALA A 69 -1.11 -2.63 9.53
C ALA A 69 0.43 -2.54 9.49
N ILE A 70 1.09 -3.69 9.38
CA ILE A 70 2.53 -3.79 9.12
C ILE A 70 2.69 -4.12 7.64
N ILE A 71 3.45 -3.28 6.92
CA ILE A 71 3.77 -3.52 5.51
C ILE A 71 5.20 -4.04 5.43
N LEU A 72 5.36 -5.28 4.98
CA LEU A 72 6.65 -5.92 4.78
C LEU A 72 7.00 -5.85 3.29
N GLY A 73 8.19 -5.37 2.98
CA GLY A 73 8.71 -5.26 1.62
C GLY A 73 10.13 -5.78 1.53
N VAL A 74 10.52 -6.23 0.33
CA VAL A 74 11.88 -6.66 0.07
C VAL A 74 12.78 -5.49 -0.30
N ASN A 75 14.05 -5.58 0.06
CA ASN A 75 15.06 -4.61 -0.31
C ASN A 75 15.69 -4.99 -1.66
N HIS A 76 15.19 -4.39 -2.74
CA HIS A 76 15.72 -4.62 -4.10
C HIS A 76 17.11 -4.02 -4.36
N ARG A 77 17.62 -3.17 -3.47
CA ARG A 77 18.94 -2.53 -3.63
C ARG A 77 20.07 -3.30 -2.95
N GLY A 78 19.74 -4.21 -2.03
CA GLY A 78 20.74 -4.96 -1.26
C GLY A 78 21.62 -4.08 -0.36
N GLN A 79 21.18 -2.87 -0.03
CA GLN A 79 21.93 -1.90 0.79
C GLN A 79 21.29 -1.73 2.17
N GLY A 80 22.11 -1.59 3.21
CA GLY A 80 21.67 -1.35 4.59
C GLY A 80 21.53 -2.64 5.40
N GLU A 81 20.81 -2.56 6.52
CA GLU A 81 20.61 -3.67 7.44
C GLU A 81 19.77 -4.81 6.83
N PRO A 82 19.93 -6.06 7.32
CA PRO A 82 19.13 -7.21 6.87
C PRO A 82 17.62 -7.01 7.04
N VAL A 83 17.23 -6.30 8.09
CA VAL A 83 15.85 -5.89 8.38
C VAL A 83 15.90 -4.44 8.86
N ALA A 84 15.04 -3.59 8.29
CA ALA A 84 14.96 -2.18 8.66
C ALA A 84 13.50 -1.73 8.76
N LEU A 85 13.22 -0.83 9.71
CA LEU A 85 11.89 -0.30 9.97
C LEU A 85 11.88 1.22 9.75
N PHE A 86 10.94 1.69 8.94
CA PHE A 86 10.56 3.10 8.94
C PHE A 86 9.43 3.29 9.97
N GLY A 87 9.81 3.48 11.22
CA GLY A 87 8.92 3.39 12.38
C GLY A 87 8.38 4.71 12.91
N GLN A 88 8.92 5.86 12.48
CA GLN A 88 8.57 7.17 13.02
C GLN A 88 8.33 8.20 11.90
N GLY A 89 7.33 9.06 12.09
CA GLY A 89 6.98 10.11 11.13
C GLY A 89 5.82 9.73 10.21
N GLU A 90 5.87 10.19 8.95
CA GLU A 90 4.76 10.03 8.01
C GLU A 90 5.20 9.52 6.64
N TRP A 91 4.38 8.68 6.03
CA TRP A 91 4.42 8.32 4.62
C TRP A 91 3.47 9.20 3.85
N GLU A 92 3.98 9.89 2.83
CA GLU A 92 3.16 10.67 1.92
C GLU A 92 2.87 9.85 0.66
N VAL A 93 1.62 9.89 0.22
CA VAL A 93 1.11 9.30 -1.02
C VAL A 93 0.30 10.36 -1.77
N PRO A 94 0.07 10.23 -3.09
CA PRO A 94 -0.59 11.29 -3.85
C PRO A 94 -1.96 11.72 -3.32
N ASN A 95 -2.69 10.82 -2.64
CA ASN A 95 -4.01 11.10 -2.09
C ASN A 95 -4.04 11.40 -0.58
N GLY A 96 -2.90 11.48 0.12
CA GLY A 96 -2.84 11.83 1.55
C GLY A 96 -1.51 11.49 2.24
N SER A 97 -1.51 11.51 3.57
CA SER A 97 -0.39 10.99 4.37
C SER A 97 -0.87 9.99 5.41
N LEU A 98 0.01 9.06 5.78
CA LEU A 98 -0.21 8.07 6.83
C LEU A 98 0.88 8.21 7.89
N LYS A 99 0.47 8.33 9.15
CA LYS A 99 1.39 8.34 10.29
C LYS A 99 1.88 6.93 10.59
N CYS A 100 3.17 6.80 10.85
CA CYS A 100 3.70 5.60 11.50
C CYS A 100 3.12 5.50 12.91
N ASP A 101 2.94 4.26 13.37
CA ASP A 101 2.49 3.98 14.72
C ASP A 101 3.72 3.84 15.62
N ASP A 102 4.05 4.92 16.34
CA ASP A 102 5.27 4.98 17.16
C ASP A 102 5.26 3.93 18.29
N GLU A 103 4.09 3.60 18.84
CA GLU A 103 3.95 2.58 19.89
C GLU A 103 4.26 1.19 19.34
N MET A 104 3.65 0.83 18.20
CA MET A 104 3.94 -0.43 17.51
C MET A 104 5.40 -0.50 17.06
N ALA A 105 5.97 0.60 16.57
CA ALA A 105 7.34 0.65 16.09
C ALA A 105 8.37 0.45 17.22
N ASN A 106 8.08 0.92 18.42
CA ASN A 106 8.95 0.71 19.59
C ASN A 106 8.79 -0.69 20.22
N PHE A 107 7.68 -1.37 19.93
CA PHE A 107 7.44 -2.74 20.39
C PHE A 107 8.17 -3.80 19.55
N LEU A 108 8.33 -3.55 18.25
CA LEU A 108 9.01 -4.43 17.29
C LEU A 108 10.53 -4.35 17.40
#